data_AF-A0A1I4QLT7-F1
#
_entry.id   AF-A0A1I4QLT7-F1
#
_cell.length_a   1.000
_cell.length_b   1.000
_cell.length_c   1.000
_cell.angle_alpha   90.00
_cell.angle_beta   90.00
_cell.angle_gamma   90.00
#
_symmetry.space_group_name_H-M   'P 1'
#
loop_
_entity.id
_entity.type
_entity.pdbx_description
1 polymer ?
#
loop_
_entity_poly.entity_id
_entity_poly.type
_entity_poly.pdbx_seq_one_letter_code
_entity_poly.pdbx_strand_id
1 'polypeptide(L)'
;MDLLAESLKETIDRFDGFMTGNLIVNLQTQTVELEHEWAGDTFYIPLSDDEHFIQVRNHKYITVTCKGALQTTQKDEQGNPIHSLYAGVYCRVKPIHEVK
;
A
#
# COMPACT_ATOMS: atom_id res chain seq x y z
N MET A 1 4.52 -19.16 14.37
CA MET A 1 4.04 -18.96 12.98
C MET A 1 4.49 -17.58 12.57
N ASP A 2 5.34 -17.33 11.59
CA ASP A 2 6.26 -18.18 10.83
C ASP A 2 7.16 -17.18 10.09
N LEU A 3 8.13 -16.56 10.79
CA LEU A 3 8.97 -15.48 10.23
C LEU A 3 9.63 -15.91 8.90
N LEU A 4 9.93 -17.20 8.77
CA LEU A 4 10.43 -17.80 7.53
C LEU A 4 9.41 -17.77 6.39
N ALA A 5 8.14 -18.05 6.64
CA ALA A 5 7.11 -18.00 5.60
C ALA A 5 6.83 -16.56 5.14
N GLU A 6 6.99 -15.58 6.03
CA GLU A 6 6.84 -14.15 5.70
C GLU A 6 7.98 -13.67 4.80
N SER A 7 9.24 -13.91 5.17
CA SER A 7 10.38 -13.54 4.32
C SER A 7 10.40 -14.28 2.98
N LEU A 8 9.93 -15.53 2.93
CA LEU A 8 9.81 -16.27 1.67
C LEU A 8 8.74 -15.63 0.77
N LYS A 9 7.63 -15.17 1.35
CA LYS A 9 6.54 -14.54 0.62
C LYS A 9 6.92 -13.16 0.09
N GLU A 10 7.63 -12.36 0.87
CA GLU A 10 8.21 -11.10 0.41
C GLU A 10 9.21 -11.31 -0.73
N THR A 11 9.97 -12.40 -0.67
CA THR A 11 10.88 -12.77 -1.76
C THR A 11 10.11 -13.21 -3.00
N ILE A 12 9.04 -13.99 -2.86
CA ILE A 12 8.16 -14.40 -3.97
C ILE A 12 7.46 -13.19 -4.58
N ASP A 13 6.97 -12.25 -3.77
CA ASP A 13 6.34 -11.01 -4.23
C ASP A 13 7.33 -10.18 -5.08
N ARG A 14 8.60 -10.05 -4.65
CA ARG A 14 9.64 -9.39 -5.47
C ARG A 14 9.94 -10.14 -6.76
N PHE A 15 9.97 -11.47 -6.73
CA PHE A 15 10.16 -12.29 -7.94
C PHE A 15 8.98 -12.21 -8.91
N ASP A 16 7.76 -12.00 -8.40
CA ASP A 16 6.56 -11.79 -9.21
C ASP A 16 6.44 -10.34 -9.72
N GLY A 17 7.35 -9.44 -9.32
CA GLY A 17 7.37 -8.04 -9.76
C GLY A 17 6.55 -7.09 -8.89
N PHE A 18 6.16 -7.50 -7.68
CA PHE A 18 5.55 -6.59 -6.71
C PHE A 18 6.60 -5.73 -6.00
N MET A 19 6.31 -4.44 -5.93
CA MET A 19 6.94 -3.50 -5.02
C MET A 19 6.23 -3.56 -3.67
N THR A 20 6.98 -3.86 -2.61
CA THR A 20 6.43 -4.01 -1.25
C THR A 20 6.84 -2.84 -0.36
N GLY A 21 5.93 -2.34 0.46
CA GLY A 21 6.22 -1.17 1.29
C GLY A 21 5.03 -0.79 2.19
N ASN A 22 5.10 0.38 2.81
CA ASN A 22 3.99 0.89 3.61
C ASN A 22 3.11 1.82 2.77
N LEU A 23 1.79 1.69 2.89
CA LEU A 23 0.88 2.59 2.22
C LEU A 23 0.83 3.93 2.95
N ILE A 24 1.24 5.00 2.29
CA ILE A 24 1.14 6.37 2.78
C ILE A 24 -0.08 7.00 2.11
N VAL A 25 -0.97 7.57 2.92
CA VAL A 25 -2.18 8.24 2.42
C VAL A 25 -2.11 9.70 2.84
N ASN A 26 -1.93 10.59 1.87
CA ASN A 26 -1.90 12.01 2.10
C ASN A 26 -3.28 12.61 1.85
N LEU A 27 -3.95 12.97 2.95
CA LEU A 27 -5.32 13.50 2.92
C LEU A 27 -5.40 14.96 2.45
N GLN A 28 -4.31 15.72 2.59
CA GLN A 28 -4.25 17.12 2.17
C GLN A 28 -4.17 17.25 0.65
N THR A 29 -3.33 16.42 0.03
CA THR A 29 -3.16 16.37 -1.43
C THR A 29 -4.08 15.34 -2.09
N GLN A 30 -4.80 14.55 -1.30
CA GLN A 30 -5.59 13.39 -1.76
C GLN A 30 -4.77 12.41 -2.62
N THR A 31 -3.50 12.21 -2.26
CA THR A 31 -2.60 11.28 -2.93
C THR A 31 -2.36 10.05 -2.07
N VAL A 32 -2.05 8.94 -2.73
CA VAL A 32 -1.64 7.70 -2.08
C VAL A 32 -0.27 7.36 -2.63
N GLU A 33 0.66 7.01 -1.75
CA GLU A 33 2.06 6.76 -2.07
C GLU A 33 2.48 5.44 -1.43
N LEU A 34 3.41 4.73 -2.06
CA LEU A 34 4.09 3.59 -1.48
C LEU A 34 5.41 4.06 -0.90
N GLU A 35 5.61 3.91 0.40
CA GLU A 35 6.91 4.02 1.02
C GLU A 35 7.64 2.67 0.85
N HIS A 36 8.58 2.63 -0.09
CA HIS A 36 9.39 1.47 -0.41
C HIS A 36 10.83 1.68 0.06
N GLU A 37 11.35 0.82 0.92
CA GLU A 37 12.76 0.87 1.32
C GLU A 37 13.58 -0.11 0.48
N TRP A 38 14.59 0.41 -0.22
CA TRP A 38 15.51 -0.39 -1.01
C TRP A 38 16.94 0.07 -0.83
N ALA A 39 17.85 -0.88 -0.60
CA ALA A 39 19.27 -0.63 -0.36
C ALA A 39 19.59 0.34 0.79
N GLY A 40 18.65 0.55 1.72
CA GLY A 40 18.77 1.50 2.83
C GLY A 40 18.25 2.90 2.52
N ASP A 41 17.74 3.14 1.31
CA ASP A 41 17.09 4.37 0.90
C ASP A 41 15.56 4.20 0.88
N THR A 42 14.84 5.21 1.36
CA THR A 42 13.38 5.25 1.33
C THR A 42 12.91 5.98 0.07
N PHE A 43 12.11 5.30 -0.75
CA PHE A 43 11.48 5.82 -1.95
C PHE A 43 9.99 6.01 -1.73
N TYR A 44 9.44 7.12 -2.20
CA TYR A 44 8.00 7.40 -2.19
C TYR A 44 7.48 7.31 -3.63
N ILE A 45 6.70 6.27 -3.91
CA ILE A 45 6.19 6.01 -5.25
C ILE A 45 4.72 6.43 -5.27
N PRO A 46 4.33 7.46 -6.04
CA PRO A 46 2.93 7.85 -6.16
C PRO A 46 2.13 6.75 -6.83
N LEU A 47 1.03 6.38 -6.18
CA LEU A 47 0.12 5.32 -6.62
C LEU A 47 -1.12 5.93 -7.26
N SER A 48 -1.55 5.31 -8.36
CA SER A 48 -2.74 5.69 -9.10
C SER A 48 -3.56 4.46 -9.44
N ASP A 49 -4.88 4.54 -9.27
CA ASP A 49 -5.83 3.46 -9.53
C ASP A 49 -5.79 2.95 -10.99
N ASP A 50 -5.40 3.82 -11.93
CA ASP A 50 -5.35 3.50 -13.37
C ASP A 50 -4.04 2.83 -13.79
N GLU A 51 -3.01 2.89 -12.95
CA GLU A 51 -1.66 2.41 -13.29
C GLU A 51 -1.16 1.30 -12.35
N HIS A 52 -1.69 1.24 -11.13
CA HIS A 52 -1.16 0.41 -10.06
C HIS A 52 -2.23 -0.50 -9.45
N PHE A 53 -1.90 -1.78 -9.31
CA PHE A 53 -2.67 -2.75 -8.57
C PHE A 53 -2.13 -2.84 -7.14
N ILE A 54 -2.94 -2.44 -6.16
CA ILE A 54 -2.53 -2.31 -4.77
C ILE A 54 -3.21 -3.39 -3.92
N GLN A 55 -2.44 -4.08 -3.10
CA GLN A 55 -2.96 -5.02 -2.11
C GLN A 55 -2.38 -4.75 -0.73
N VAL A 56 -3.24 -4.48 0.24
CA VAL A 56 -2.84 -4.19 1.62
C VAL A 56 -2.98 -5.45 2.48
N ARG A 57 -2.09 -5.59 3.47
CA ARG A 57 -2.06 -6.71 4.40
C ARG A 57 -2.96 -6.42 5.60
N ASN A 58 -4.18 -6.94 5.58
CA ASN A 58 -5.13 -6.85 6.69
C ASN A 58 -5.63 -8.26 7.06
N HIS A 59 -4.85 -8.99 7.87
CA HIS A 59 -4.93 -10.45 8.09
C HIS A 59 -4.72 -11.34 6.85
N LYS A 60 -5.23 -10.93 5.69
CA LYS A 60 -4.93 -11.45 4.34
C LYS A 60 -4.62 -10.27 3.42
N TYR A 61 -4.04 -10.53 2.25
CA TYR A 61 -3.93 -9.49 1.23
C TYR A 61 -5.32 -9.22 0.64
N ILE A 62 -5.76 -7.97 0.76
CA ILE A 62 -6.99 -7.49 0.14
C ILE A 62 -6.63 -6.44 -0.89
N THR A 63 -7.27 -6.51 -2.06
CA THR A 63 -7.12 -5.50 -3.09
C THR A 63 -7.83 -4.23 -2.65
N VAL A 64 -7.11 -3.11 -2.69
CA VAL A 64 -7.61 -1.79 -2.30
C VAL A 64 -7.29 -0.81 -3.42
N THR A 65 -8.21 0.12 -3.67
CA THR A 65 -8.02 1.23 -4.61
C THR A 65 -7.49 2.45 -3.85
N CYS A 66 -6.73 3.34 -4.49
CA CYS A 66 -6.32 4.63 -3.92
C CYS A 66 -7.55 5.42 -3.44
N LYS A 67 -8.62 5.46 -4.25
CA LYS A 67 -9.91 6.04 -3.84
C LYS A 67 -10.48 5.36 -2.59
N GLY A 68 -10.43 4.03 -2.52
CA GLY A 68 -10.85 3.28 -1.33
C GLY A 68 -10.02 3.64 -0.10
N ALA A 69 -8.71 3.77 -0.24
CA ALA A 69 -7.82 4.17 0.84
C ALA A 69 -8.13 5.59 1.36
N LEU A 70 -8.43 6.53 0.46
CA LEU A 70 -8.84 7.89 0.81
C LEU A 70 -10.24 7.97 1.43
N GLN A 71 -11.18 7.12 0.98
CA GLN A 71 -12.54 7.06 1.52
C GLN A 71 -12.60 6.37 2.89
N THR A 72 -11.65 5.48 3.17
CA THR A 72 -11.58 4.75 4.44
C THR A 72 -10.83 5.57 5.49
N THR A 73 -11.23 6.83 5.66
CA THR A 73 -10.66 7.76 6.63
C THR A 73 -11.47 7.75 7.91
N GLN A 74 -10.76 7.63 9.03
CA GLN A 74 -11.31 7.89 10.35
C GLN A 74 -11.50 9.40 10.48
N LYS A 75 -12.69 9.82 10.89
CA LYS A 75 -13.05 11.23 11.09
C LYS A 75 -13.07 11.58 12.57
N ASP A 76 -12.74 12.83 12.90
CA ASP A 76 -12.90 13.37 14.25
C ASP A 76 -14.38 13.61 14.57
N GLU A 77 -14.68 14.00 15.82
CA GLU A 77 -16.05 14.35 16.26
C GLU A 77 -16.66 15.53 15.48
N GLN A 78 -15.85 16.27 14.72
CA GLN A 78 -16.25 17.41 13.89
C GLN A 78 -16.39 17.03 12.40
N GLY A 79 -16.13 15.77 12.03
CA GLY A 79 -16.24 15.25 10.67
C GLY A 79 -15.01 15.44 9.77
N ASN A 80 -13.89 15.92 10.31
CA ASN A 80 -12.64 16.09 9.56
C ASN A 80 -11.88 14.77 9.47
N PRO A 81 -11.33 14.39 8.31
CA PRO A 81 -10.55 13.17 8.17
C PRO A 81 -9.22 13.29 8.95
N ILE A 82 -9.02 12.43 9.94
CA ILE A 82 -7.82 12.39 10.80
C ILE A 82 -6.74 11.52 10.15
N HIS A 83 -7.08 10.26 9.82
CA HIS A 83 -6.14 9.27 9.29
C HIS A 83 -6.87 8.23 8.42
N SER A 84 -6.21 7.70 7.40
CA SER A 84 -6.73 6.52 6.69
C SER A 84 -6.53 5.26 7.52
N LEU A 85 -7.53 4.37 7.53
CA LEU A 85 -7.42 3.03 8.14
C LEU A 85 -6.36 2.16 7.46
N TYR A 86 -5.94 2.52 6.25
CA TYR A 86 -4.89 1.83 5.51
C TYR A 86 -3.54 2.55 5.56
N ALA A 87 -3.46 3.74 6.17
CA ALA A 87 -2.19 4.46 6.32
C ALA A 87 -1.24 3.67 7.25
N GLY A 88 0.00 3.47 6.81
CA GLY A 88 1.01 2.69 7.52
C GLY A 88 0.81 1.17 7.44
N VAL A 89 -0.20 0.69 6.70
CA VAL A 89 -0.40 -0.74 6.49
C VAL A 89 0.56 -1.23 5.42
N TYR A 90 1.23 -2.35 5.70
CA TYR A 90 2.07 -3.01 4.72
C TYR A 90 1.25 -3.37 3.48
N CYS A 91 1.76 -3.04 2.30
CA CYS A 91 1.11 -3.30 1.05
C CYS A 91 2.11 -3.74 -0.01
N ARG A 92 1.57 -4.39 -1.03
CA ARG A 92 2.28 -4.78 -2.23
C ARG A 92 1.59 -4.17 -3.43
N VAL A 93 2.37 -3.62 -4.33
CA VAL A 93 1.92 -2.87 -5.50
C VAL A 93 2.57 -3.48 -6.73
N LYS A 94 1.79 -3.66 -7.79
CA LYS A 94 2.31 -4.08 -9.09
C LYS A 94 1.74 -3.16 -10.18
N PRO A 95 2.51 -2.80 -11.21
CA PRO A 95 1.96 -2.06 -12.34
C PRO A 95 0.89 -2.90 -13.05
N ILE A 96 -0.26 -2.31 -13.37
CA ILE A 96 -1.42 -3.03 -13.93
C ILE A 96 -1.08 -3.76 -15.23
N HIS A 97 -0.15 -3.20 -16.01
CA HIS A 97 0.32 -3.77 -17.27
C HIS A 97 1.09 -5.09 -17.10
N GLU A 98 1.57 -5.41 -15.90
CA GLU A 98 2.28 -6.67 -15.57
C GLU A 98 1.38 -7.71 -14.89
N VAL A 99 0.09 -7.44 -14.71
CA VAL A 99 -0.89 -8.37 -14.09
C VAL A 99 -1.56 -9.30 -15.13
N LYS A 100 -0.99 -9.44 -16.33
CA LYS A 100 -1.55 -10.24 -17.43
C LYS A 100 -1.03 -11.68 -17.49
#